data_AF-A0A453SQP4-F1
#
_entry.id   AF-A0A453SQP4-F1
#
_cell.length_a   1.000
_cell.length_b   1.000
_cell.length_c   1.000
_cell.angle_alpha   90.00
_cell.angle_beta   90.00
_cell.angle_gamma   90.00
#
_symmetry.space_group_name_H-M   'P 1'
#
loop_
_entity.id
_entity.type
_entity.pdbx_description
1 polymer ?
#
loop_
_entity_poly.entity_id
_entity_poly.type
_entity_poly.pdbx_seq_one_letter_code
_entity_poly.pdbx_strand_id
1 'polypeptide(L)'
;MLDDGEWFECECGHFTHMGMLCCHAFKVIDYVGVTQIPKRHILKRWTKNARDILAQHLAHFQRDQVVNRSFICRSSILYLDAMHGAG
;
A
#
# COMPACT_ATOMS: atom_id res chain seq x y z
N MET A 1 -0.54 21.15 18.97
CA MET A 1 -0.48 22.05 17.80
C MET A 1 -0.68 21.16 16.60
N LEU A 2 -1.81 21.27 15.92
CA LEU A 2 -2.09 20.49 14.71
C LEU A 2 -1.44 21.24 13.55
N ASP A 3 -0.22 20.83 13.22
CA ASP A 3 0.47 21.21 11.97
C ASP A 3 -0.41 20.72 10.80
N ASP A 4 -1.11 21.67 10.17
CA ASP A 4 -1.57 21.74 8.77
C ASP A 4 -2.13 20.48 8.05
N GLY A 5 -2.44 19.39 8.75
CA GLY A 5 -2.94 18.15 8.13
C GLY A 5 -1.94 17.48 7.18
N GLU A 6 -0.66 17.90 7.20
CA GLU A 6 0.36 17.35 6.30
C GLU A 6 0.92 16.00 6.77
N TRP A 7 0.72 15.63 8.04
CA TRP A 7 1.33 14.45 8.62
C TRP A 7 0.45 13.80 9.70
N PHE A 8 0.12 12.52 9.51
CA PHE A 8 -0.52 11.66 10.50
C PHE A 8 0.50 10.80 11.23
N GLU A 9 0.56 10.93 12.55
CA GLU A 9 1.36 10.07 13.40
C GLU A 9 0.45 9.27 14.34
N CYS A 10 0.81 8.02 14.59
CA CYS A 10 0.17 7.20 15.61
C CYS A 10 1.25 6.69 16.56
N GLU A 11 0.95 6.75 17.85
CA GLU A 11 1.79 6.25 18.95
C GLU A 11 2.17 4.76 18.81
N CYS A 12 1.44 3.97 18.01
CA CYS A 12 1.86 2.60 17.72
C CYS A 12 3.13 2.51 16.87
N GLY A 13 3.65 3.63 16.35
CA GLY A 13 4.93 3.71 15.66
C GLY A 13 4.98 2.95 14.32
N HIS A 14 3.83 2.54 13.78
CA HIS A 14 3.79 1.68 12.60
C HIS A 14 4.45 2.34 11.38
N PHE A 15 4.30 3.66 11.23
CA PHE A 15 5.01 4.38 10.18
C PHE A 15 6.52 4.40 10.43
N THR A 16 6.97 4.59 11.66
CA THR A 16 8.40 4.57 11.99
C THR A 16 9.05 3.22 11.67
N HIS A 17 8.37 2.12 11.98
CA HIS A 17 8.91 0.77 11.79
C HIS A 17 8.67 0.20 10.39
N MET A 18 7.47 0.41 9.83
CA MET A 18 7.01 -0.20 8.58
C MET A 18 6.88 0.82 7.44
N GLY A 19 6.89 2.12 7.74
CA GLY A 19 6.59 3.25 6.83
C GLY A 19 5.29 3.10 6.08
N MET A 20 4.31 2.55 6.76
CA MET A 20 2.90 2.58 6.37
C MET A 20 2.09 3.12 7.53
N LEU A 21 1.04 3.86 7.20
CA LEU A 21 0.05 4.29 8.17
C LEU A 21 -0.65 3.05 8.75
N CYS A 22 -0.88 3.05 10.06
CA CYS A 22 -1.66 2.01 10.73
C CYS A 22 -3.17 2.24 10.55
N CYS A 23 -3.97 1.24 10.89
CA CYS A 23 -5.43 1.36 10.92
C CYS A 23 -5.93 2.51 11.83
N HIS A 24 -5.22 2.83 12.92
CA HIS A 24 -5.58 3.96 13.78
C HIS A 24 -5.46 5.29 13.04
N ALA A 25 -4.35 5.51 12.33
CA ALA A 25 -4.16 6.73 11.55
C ALA A 25 -5.16 6.83 10.41
N PHE A 26 -5.46 5.72 9.71
CA PHE A 26 -6.49 5.69 8.68
C PHE A 26 -7.89 6.05 9.20
N LYS A 27 -8.24 5.62 10.42
CA LYS A 27 -9.51 5.99 11.04
C LYS A 27 -9.60 7.49 11.31
N VAL A 28 -8.50 8.13 11.71
CA VAL A 28 -8.46 9.59 11.90
C VAL A 28 -8.55 10.32 10.56
N ILE A 29 -7.83 9.85 9.54
CA ILE A 29 -7.88 10.39 8.16
C ILE A 29 -9.32 10.40 7.64
N ASP A 30 -10.02 9.27 7.78
CA ASP A 30 -11.42 9.10 7.39
C ASP A 30 -12.35 10.05 8.17
N TYR A 31 -12.19 10.10 9.49
CA TYR A 31 -12.97 10.98 10.36
C TYR A 31 -12.80 12.48 10.04
N VAL A 32 -11.58 12.90 9.71
CA VAL A 32 -11.26 14.30 9.33
C VAL A 32 -11.68 14.61 7.88
N GLY A 33 -12.08 13.59 7.10
CA GLY A 33 -12.52 13.77 5.72
C GLY A 33 -11.38 14.03 4.73
N VAL A 34 -10.17 13.55 5.05
CA VAL A 34 -9.01 13.69 4.16
C VAL A 34 -9.15 12.70 3.01
N THR A 35 -9.28 13.24 1.79
CA THR A 35 -9.53 12.44 0.57
C THR A 35 -8.28 11.83 -0.05
N GLN A 36 -7.09 12.30 0.35
CA GLN A 36 -5.81 11.83 -0.17
C GLN A 36 -4.78 11.71 0.94
N ILE A 37 -4.03 10.61 0.93
CA ILE A 37 -2.91 10.41 1.85
C ILE A 37 -1.84 11.48 1.57
N PRO A 38 -1.34 12.22 2.59
CA PRO A 38 -0.29 13.19 2.38
C PRO A 38 0.97 12.55 1.77
N LYS A 39 1.61 13.24 0.82
CA LYS A 39 2.76 12.70 0.06
C LYS A 39 3.90 12.21 0.94
N ARG A 40 4.10 12.81 2.11
CA ARG A 40 5.12 12.41 3.09
C ARG A 40 4.94 10.97 3.60
N HIS A 41 3.70 10.45 3.56
CA HIS A 41 3.36 9.08 3.94
C HIS A 41 3.48 8.07 2.77
N ILE A 42 3.76 8.52 1.55
CA ILE A 42 3.88 7.67 0.36
C ILE A 42 5.37 7.42 0.09
N LEU A 43 5.88 6.31 0.63
CA LEU A 43 7.27 5.90 0.40
C LEU A 43 7.40 5.06 -0.87
N LYS A 44 8.46 5.29 -1.65
CA LYS A 44 8.72 4.63 -2.95
C LYS A 44 8.56 3.10 -2.90
N ARG A 45 9.02 2.46 -1.83
CA ARG A 45 8.93 1.00 -1.63
C ARG A 45 7.50 0.45 -1.65
N TRP A 46 6.50 1.29 -1.34
CA TRP A 46 5.08 0.95 -1.33
C TRP A 46 4.34 1.45 -2.57
N THR A 47 5.07 1.88 -3.61
CA THR A 47 4.50 2.31 -4.89
C THR A 47 4.65 1.23 -5.96
N LYS A 48 3.86 1.34 -7.04
CA LYS A 48 4.00 0.48 -8.23
C LYS A 48 5.40 0.51 -8.86
N ASN A 49 6.14 1.62 -8.65
CA ASN A 49 7.48 1.81 -9.18
C ASN A 49 8.57 1.41 -8.19
N ALA A 50 8.26 0.63 -7.14
CA ALA A 50 9.25 0.24 -6.14
C ALA A 50 10.49 -0.48 -6.71
N ARG A 51 10.37 -1.10 -7.90
CA ARG A 51 11.42 -1.87 -8.57
C ARG A 51 12.11 -1.14 -9.73
N ASP A 52 11.74 0.11 -10.02
CA ASP A 52 12.28 0.88 -11.16
C ASP A 52 13.80 1.12 -11.10
N ILE A 53 14.39 1.12 -9.91
CA ILE A 53 15.84 1.21 -9.67
C ILE A 53 16.29 -0.14 -9.14
N LEU A 54 16.76 -0.99 -10.03
CA LEU A 54 17.24 -2.31 -9.70
C LEU A 54 18.60 -2.54 -10.33
N ALA A 55 19.51 -3.19 -9.60
CA ALA A 55 20.82 -3.51 -10.12
C ALA A 55 20.70 -4.35 -11.40
N GLN A 56 21.65 -4.22 -12.32
CA GLN A 56 21.55 -4.81 -13.66
C GLN A 56 21.30 -6.33 -13.64
N HIS A 57 21.88 -7.05 -12.66
CA HIS A 57 21.68 -8.48 -12.47
C HIS A 57 20.27 -8.86 -11.97
N LEU A 58 19.55 -7.92 -11.36
CA LEU A 58 18.20 -8.10 -10.84
C LEU A 58 17.14 -7.55 -11.81
N ALA A 59 17.51 -6.91 -12.91
CA ALA A 59 16.59 -6.28 -13.87
C ALA A 59 15.50 -7.21 -14.44
N HIS A 60 15.70 -8.54 -14.39
CA HIS A 60 14.67 -9.51 -14.76
C HIS A 60 13.40 -9.40 -13.88
N PHE A 61 13.52 -9.03 -12.60
CA PHE A 61 12.39 -8.79 -11.69
C PHE A 61 11.57 -7.53 -11.99
N GLN A 62 12.08 -6.62 -12.84
CA GLN A 62 11.31 -5.45 -13.31
C GLN A 62 10.27 -5.86 -14.35
N ARG A 63 10.54 -6.91 -15.14
CA ARG A 63 9.64 -7.41 -16.18
C ARG A 63 8.51 -8.26 -15.63
N ASP A 64 8.71 -8.84 -14.45
CA ASP A 64 7.63 -9.45 -13.68
C ASP A 64 6.70 -8.34 -13.18
N GLN A 65 5.77 -7.92 -14.05
CA GLN A 65 4.49 -7.41 -13.63
C GLN A 65 3.86 -8.54 -12.81
N VAL A 66 4.14 -8.57 -11.51
CA VAL A 66 3.36 -9.38 -10.58
C VAL A 66 1.98 -8.73 -10.57
N VAL A 67 1.18 -9.03 -11.60
CA VAL A 67 -0.27 -9.06 -11.52
C VAL A 67 -0.56 -9.63 -10.16
N ASN A 68 -1.19 -8.83 -9.33
CA ASN A 68 -1.71 -9.10 -8.00
C ASN A 68 -1.97 -10.60 -7.69
N ARG A 69 -0.89 -11.38 -7.55
CA ARG A 69 -0.81 -12.79 -7.17
C ARG A 69 0.00 -12.90 -5.89
N SER A 70 0.06 -11.79 -5.14
CA SER A 70 0.53 -11.85 -3.77
C SER A 70 -0.39 -12.82 -3.02
N PHE A 71 0.21 -13.69 -2.22
CA PHE A 71 -0.45 -14.66 -1.34
C PHE A 71 -1.52 -14.04 -0.41
N ILE A 72 -1.62 -12.70 -0.37
CA ILE A 72 -2.60 -11.91 0.37
C ILE A 72 -4.02 -12.03 -0.24
N CYS A 73 -4.14 -12.26 -1.55
CA CYS A 73 -5.44 -12.32 -2.23
C CYS A 73 -5.91 -13.76 -2.55
N ARG A 74 -5.69 -14.73 -1.64
CA ARG A 74 -6.39 -16.02 -1.73
C ARG A 74 -7.91 -15.84 -1.86
N SER A 75 -8.47 -14.84 -1.18
CA SER A 75 -9.91 -14.53 -1.24
C SER A 75 -10.37 -14.01 -2.60
N SER A 76 -9.53 -13.27 -3.34
CA SER A 76 -9.92 -12.72 -4.64
C SER A 76 -9.90 -13.78 -5.74
N ILE A 77 -9.03 -14.78 -5.67
CA ILE A 77 -9.02 -15.91 -6.62
C ILE A 77 -10.28 -16.75 -6.43
N LEU A 78 -10.60 -17.12 -5.19
CA LEU A 78 -11.83 -17.87 -4.88
C LEU A 78 -13.10 -17.12 -5.31
N TYR A 79 -13.12 -15.79 -5.14
CA TYR A 79 -14.22 -14.94 -5.61
C TYR A 79 -14.34 -14.92 -7.14
N LEU A 80 -13.23 -14.75 -7.86
CA LEU A 80 -13.24 -14.74 -9.33
C LEU A 80 -13.61 -16.11 -9.91
N ASP A 81 -13.11 -17.20 -9.32
CA ASP A 81 -13.46 -18.56 -9.75
C ASP A 81 -14.95 -18.87 -9.53
N ALA A 82 -15.53 -18.42 -8.40
CA ALA A 82 -16.96 -18.55 -8.14
C ALA A 82 -17.83 -17.77 -9.13
N MET A 83 -17.36 -16.61 -9.60
CA MET A 83 -18.08 -15.77 -10.56
C MET A 83 -17.98 -16.30 -12.00
N HIS A 84 -16.89 -17.00 -12.35
CA HIS A 84 -16.71 -17.59 -13.69
C HIS A 84 -17.17 -19.06 -13.79
N GLY A 85 -17.44 -19.73 -12.66
CA GLY A 85 -17.94 -21.11 -12.61
C GLY A 85 -19.45 -21.29 -12.73
N ALA A 86 -20.20 -20.21 -13.01
CA ALA A 86 -21.63 -20.29 -13.33
C ALA A 86 -21.83 -20.34 -14.85
N GLY A 87 -21.56 -21.52 -15.43
CA GLY A 87 -21.84 -21.86 -16.83
C GLY A 87 -22.31 -23.30 -16.92
#